data_AF-A0A7X6PFY0-F1
#
_entry.id   AF-A0A7X6PFY0-F1
#
_cell.length_a   1.000
_cell.length_b   1.000
_cell.length_c   1.000
_cell.angle_alpha   90.00
_cell.angle_beta   90.00
_cell.angle_gamma   90.00
#
_symmetry.space_group_name_H-M   'P 1'
#
loop_
_entity.id
_entity.type
_entity.pdbx_description
1 polymer ?
#
loop_
_entity_poly.entity_id
_entity_poly.type
_entity_poly.pdbx_seq_one_letter_code
_entity_poly.pdbx_strand_id
1 'polypeptide(L)'
;MMRNNFHHCLKATVLIIALSAGYSCSDQNKVTVRELKDHIKYLSSDLLEGRLTGSKGDSLAAEYIMNEFRSCGLVPLSGDGFQHFTVTGRLVTGTNNSLNINGKDYFPRKDFMPFAFSSGS
;
A
#
# COMPACT_ATOMS: atom_id res chain seq x y z
N MET A 1 68.59 4.74 -5.39
CA MET A 1 67.78 3.71 -4.70
C MET A 1 66.30 4.10 -4.76
N MET A 2 65.66 4.10 -5.94
CA MET A 2 64.25 4.55 -6.10
C MET A 2 63.45 3.79 -7.19
N ARG A 3 64.01 2.75 -7.82
CA ARG A 3 63.39 2.10 -9.00
C ARG A 3 62.41 0.97 -8.64
N ASN A 4 62.57 0.32 -7.48
CA ASN A 4 61.74 -0.84 -7.10
C ASN A 4 60.39 -0.46 -6.46
N ASN A 5 60.29 0.72 -5.84
CA ASN A 5 59.05 1.19 -5.20
C ASN A 5 58.02 1.68 -6.24
N PHE A 6 58.49 2.08 -7.42
CA PHE A 6 57.64 2.53 -8.53
C PHE A 6 56.82 1.38 -9.14
N HIS A 7 57.42 0.19 -9.28
CA HIS A 7 56.72 -1.01 -9.77
C HIS A 7 55.72 -1.56 -8.75
N HIS A 8 56.00 -1.44 -7.45
CA HIS A 8 55.03 -1.82 -6.41
C HIS A 8 53.83 -0.87 -6.37
N CYS A 9 54.06 0.44 -6.53
CA CYS A 9 52.99 1.43 -6.62
C CYS A 9 52.12 1.21 -7.88
N LEU A 10 52.74 1.00 -9.04
CA LEU A 10 52.03 0.75 -10.30
C LEU A 10 51.19 -0.55 -10.25
N LYS A 11 51.71 -1.63 -9.65
CA LYS A 11 50.95 -2.88 -9.44
C LYS A 11 49.77 -2.68 -8.47
N ALA A 12 49.95 -1.90 -7.41
CA ALA A 12 48.89 -1.60 -6.45
C ALA A 12 47.77 -0.75 -7.08
N THR A 13 48.11 0.22 -7.93
CA THR A 13 47.12 1.06 -8.63
C THR A 13 46.31 0.26 -9.65
N VAL A 14 46.93 -0.66 -10.39
CA VAL A 14 46.24 -1.55 -11.34
C VAL A 14 45.28 -2.51 -10.61
N LEU A 15 45.66 -3.00 -9.42
CA LEU A 15 44.82 -3.88 -8.60
C LEU A 15 43.55 -3.16 -8.09
N ILE A 16 43.69 -1.88 -7.69
CA ILE A 16 42.57 -1.07 -7.19
C ILE A 16 41.56 -0.75 -8.31
N ILE A 17 42.04 -0.43 -9.52
CA ILE A 17 41.19 -0.18 -10.69
C ILE A 17 40.43 -1.45 -11.10
N ALA A 18 41.09 -2.62 -11.05
CA ALA A 18 40.46 -3.91 -11.33
C ALA A 18 39.37 -4.29 -10.31
N LEU A 19 39.51 -3.90 -9.04
CA LEU A 19 38.46 -4.09 -8.02
C LEU A 19 37.24 -3.17 -8.23
N SER A 20 37.43 -1.97 -8.78
CA SER A 20 36.34 -1.01 -9.00
C SER A 20 35.49 -1.25 -10.26
N ALA A 21 35.95 -2.08 -11.19
CA ALA A 21 35.25 -2.35 -12.46
C ALA A 21 34.00 -3.25 -12.31
N GLY A 22 33.74 -3.80 -11.12
CA GLY A 22 32.61 -4.70 -10.84
C GLY A 22 31.32 -4.03 -10.34
N TYR A 23 31.31 -2.71 -10.11
CA TYR A 23 30.11 -2.03 -9.60
C TYR A 23 29.17 -1.60 -10.73
N SER A 24 28.64 -2.57 -11.49
CA SER A 24 27.41 -2.33 -12.25
C SER A 24 26.22 -2.77 -11.41
N CYS A 25 25.76 -1.89 -10.52
CA CYS A 25 24.45 -2.04 -9.91
C CYS A 25 23.41 -1.68 -10.98
N SER A 26 23.03 -2.67 -11.77
CA SER A 26 21.83 -2.56 -12.58
C SER A 26 20.65 -2.81 -11.64
N ASP A 27 20.18 -1.76 -10.97
CA ASP A 27 18.89 -1.80 -10.27
C ASP A 27 17.78 -1.97 -11.32
N GLN A 28 17.38 -3.22 -11.56
CA GLN A 28 16.21 -3.58 -12.37
C GLN A 28 15.06 -3.89 -11.42
N ASN A 29 14.71 -2.95 -10.54
CA ASN A 29 13.43 -2.97 -9.83
C ASN A 29 12.29 -2.70 -10.83
N LYS A 30 12.05 -3.67 -11.72
CA LYS A 30 10.87 -3.71 -12.58
C LYS A 30 9.80 -4.52 -11.87
N VAL A 31 8.68 -3.86 -11.60
CA VAL A 31 7.47 -4.53 -11.10
C VAL A 31 7.13 -5.69 -12.03
N THR A 32 7.05 -6.90 -11.48
CA THR A 32 6.79 -8.10 -12.28
C THR A 32 5.30 -8.45 -12.28
N VAL A 33 4.83 -9.06 -13.37
CA VAL A 33 3.44 -9.56 -13.46
C VAL A 33 3.17 -10.59 -12.35
N ARG A 34 4.18 -11.37 -11.96
CA ARG A 34 4.06 -12.38 -10.90
C ARG A 34 3.81 -11.72 -9.54
N GLU A 35 4.66 -10.78 -9.16
CA GLU A 35 4.54 -10.00 -7.93
C GLU A 35 3.18 -9.29 -7.82
N LEU A 36 2.74 -8.62 -8.89
CA LEU A 36 1.41 -8.02 -8.94
C LEU A 36 0.30 -9.05 -8.70
N LYS A 37 0.39 -10.23 -9.31
CA LYS A 37 -0.59 -11.30 -9.11
C LYS A 37 -0.59 -11.81 -7.68
N ASP A 38 0.58 -11.94 -7.05
CA ASP A 38 0.69 -12.40 -5.67
C ASP A 38 0.04 -11.40 -4.71
N HIS A 39 0.27 -10.09 -4.87
CA HIS A 39 -0.39 -9.08 -4.07
C HIS A 39 -1.90 -9.02 -4.30
N ILE A 40 -2.35 -9.07 -5.56
CA ILE A 40 -3.78 -9.11 -5.89
C ILE A 40 -4.43 -10.33 -5.25
N LYS A 41 -3.80 -11.51 -5.36
CA LYS A 41 -4.32 -12.76 -4.81
C LYS A 41 -4.52 -12.66 -3.29
N TYR A 42 -3.56 -12.11 -2.55
CA TYR A 42 -3.71 -11.94 -1.11
C TYR A 42 -4.80 -10.92 -0.78
N LEU A 43 -4.72 -9.72 -1.37
CA LEU A 43 -5.64 -8.62 -1.07
C LEU A 43 -7.08 -8.92 -1.50
N SER A 44 -7.30 -9.87 -2.42
CA SER A 44 -8.62 -10.33 -2.85
C SER A 44 -9.00 -11.71 -2.29
N SER A 45 -8.21 -12.26 -1.37
CA SER A 45 -8.47 -13.60 -0.82
C SER A 45 -9.67 -13.64 0.11
N ASP A 46 -10.29 -14.82 0.21
CA ASP A 46 -11.39 -15.10 1.13
C ASP A 46 -11.01 -14.85 2.60
N LEU A 47 -9.72 -14.94 2.94
CA LEU A 47 -9.20 -14.65 4.28
C LEU A 47 -9.57 -13.25 4.77
N LEU A 48 -9.63 -12.27 3.87
CA LEU A 48 -9.97 -10.90 4.22
C LEU A 48 -11.49 -10.74 4.39
N GLU A 49 -12.30 -11.61 3.79
CA GLU A 49 -13.79 -11.54 3.83
C GLU A 49 -14.36 -10.19 3.34
N GLY A 50 -13.53 -9.37 2.68
CA GLY A 50 -13.82 -7.99 2.29
C GLY A 50 -12.89 -6.97 2.97
N ARG A 51 -13.06 -5.68 2.66
CA ARG A 51 -12.28 -4.56 3.25
C ARG A 51 -13.17 -3.37 3.53
N LEU A 52 -14.35 -3.62 4.10
CA LEU A 52 -15.21 -2.53 4.55
C LEU A 52 -14.48 -1.78 5.67
N THR A 53 -14.49 -0.45 5.66
CA THR A 53 -13.78 0.36 6.66
C THR A 53 -14.12 -0.08 8.09
N GLY A 54 -13.08 -0.34 8.89
CA GLY A 54 -13.21 -0.80 10.28
C GLY A 54 -13.58 -2.27 10.44
N SER A 55 -13.66 -3.05 9.36
CA SER A 55 -13.82 -4.50 9.42
C SER A 55 -12.50 -5.21 9.72
N LYS A 56 -12.56 -6.49 10.10
CA LYS A 56 -11.36 -7.31 10.32
C LYS A 56 -10.47 -7.40 9.06
N GLY A 57 -11.08 -7.55 7.89
CA GLY A 57 -10.36 -7.62 6.62
C GLY A 57 -9.64 -6.32 6.24
N ASP A 58 -10.19 -5.17 6.64
CA ASP A 58 -9.55 -3.86 6.50
C ASP A 58 -8.26 -3.79 7.32
N SER A 59 -8.31 -4.18 8.60
CA SER A 59 -7.11 -4.25 9.46
C SER A 59 -6.04 -5.21 8.92
N LEU A 60 -6.44 -6.40 8.45
CA LEU A 60 -5.51 -7.37 7.86
C LEU A 60 -4.84 -6.84 6.59
N ALA A 61 -5.58 -6.12 5.75
CA ALA A 61 -5.03 -5.50 4.55
C ALA A 61 -4.03 -4.39 4.91
N ALA A 62 -4.32 -3.58 5.92
CA ALA A 62 -3.41 -2.54 6.41
C ALA A 62 -2.10 -3.14 6.94
N GLU A 63 -2.19 -4.21 7.74
CA GLU A 63 -1.01 -4.94 8.25
C GLU A 63 -0.18 -5.56 7.13
N TYR A 64 -0.83 -6.15 6.13
CA TYR A 64 -0.16 -6.70 4.96
C TYR A 64 0.66 -5.62 4.23
N ILE A 65 0.05 -4.47 3.92
CA ILE A 65 0.75 -3.35 3.26
C ILE A 65 1.92 -2.85 4.10
N MET A 66 1.73 -2.73 5.42
CA MET A 66 2.81 -2.35 6.34
C MET A 66 3.99 -3.33 6.29
N ASN A 67 3.70 -4.64 6.23
CA ASN A 67 4.74 -5.67 6.14
C ASN A 67 5.47 -5.64 4.79
N GLU A 68 4.77 -5.36 3.68
CA GLU A 68 5.41 -5.15 2.37
C GLU A 68 6.29 -3.89 2.36
N PHE A 69 5.90 -2.82 3.05
CA PHE A 69 6.78 -1.66 3.21
C PHE A 69 8.04 -1.99 4.02
N ARG A 70 7.88 -2.74 5.11
CA ARG A 70 9.01 -3.19 5.94
C ARG A 70 9.94 -4.13 5.17
N SER A 71 9.40 -5.04 4.34
CA SER A 71 10.20 -5.95 3.52
C SER A 71 11.03 -5.19 2.48
N CYS A 72 10.52 -4.07 1.98
CA CYS A 72 11.23 -3.12 1.13
C CYS A 72 12.24 -2.22 1.88
N GLY A 73 12.37 -2.37 3.21
CA GLY A 73 13.29 -1.59 4.04
C GLY A 73 12.79 -0.19 4.42
N LEU A 74 11.50 0.12 4.22
CA LEU A 74 10.94 1.39 4.65
C LEU A 74 10.82 1.43 6.17
N VAL A 75 11.17 2.58 6.75
CA VAL A 75 11.04 2.87 8.18
C VAL A 75 9.88 3.84 8.37
N PRO A 76 8.97 3.59 9.34
CA PRO A 76 7.90 4.52 9.67
C PRO A 76 8.44 5.91 10.00
N LEU A 77 7.79 6.95 9.46
CA LEU A 77 8.12 8.34 9.80
C LEU A 77 7.81 8.66 11.27
N SER A 78 6.76 8.05 11.82
CA SER A 78 6.37 8.19 13.22
C SER A 78 5.52 7.00 13.67
N GLY A 79 5.50 6.77 14.98
CA GLY A 79 4.65 5.75 15.61
C GLY A 79 4.90 4.35 15.08
N ASP A 80 3.82 3.59 14.94
CA ASP A 80 3.79 2.23 14.38
C ASP A 80 3.72 2.21 12.84
N GLY A 81 3.68 3.39 12.21
CA GLY A 81 3.53 3.58 10.77
C GLY A 81 2.08 3.63 10.28
N PHE A 82 1.09 3.57 11.16
CA PHE A 82 -0.31 3.76 10.80
C PHE A 82 -0.78 5.19 11.07
N GLN A 83 -1.58 5.73 10.15
CA GLN A 83 -2.29 6.98 10.35
C GLN A 83 -3.75 6.67 10.69
N HIS A 84 -4.11 6.76 11.97
CA HIS A 84 -5.48 6.57 12.42
C HIS A 84 -6.34 7.82 12.20
N PHE A 85 -7.55 7.62 11.70
CA PHE A 85 -8.55 8.68 11.55
C PHE A 85 -9.96 8.11 11.74
N THR A 86 -10.89 8.98 12.16
CA THR A 86 -12.28 8.59 12.38
C THR A 86 -13.04 8.62 11.06
N VAL A 87 -13.83 7.57 10.81
CA VAL A 87 -14.70 7.46 9.64
C VAL A 87 -16.13 7.26 10.10
N THR A 88 -17.08 7.94 9.46
CA THR A 88 -18.51 7.72 9.71
C THR A 88 -18.91 6.36 9.13
N GLY A 89 -18.95 5.33 9.99
CA GLY A 89 -19.10 3.94 9.54
C GLY A 89 -20.45 3.59 8.93
N ARG A 90 -21.55 4.15 9.45
CA ARG A 90 -22.89 3.90 8.90
C ARG A 90 -23.76 5.14 9.02
N LEU A 91 -24.34 5.55 7.90
CA LEU A 91 -25.38 6.56 7.88
C LEU A 91 -26.71 5.86 8.11
N VAL A 92 -27.31 6.16 9.25
CA VAL A 92 -28.64 5.66 9.57
C VAL A 92 -29.64 6.70 9.09
N THR A 93 -30.57 6.27 8.25
CA THR A 93 -31.69 7.11 7.81
C THR A 93 -32.51 7.54 9.01
N GLY A 94 -32.76 8.84 9.16
CA GLY A 94 -33.74 9.34 10.12
C GLY A 94 -35.12 8.72 9.90
N THR A 95 -35.98 8.74 10.91
CA THR A 95 -37.30 8.09 10.90
C THR A 95 -38.25 8.63 9.82
N ASN A 96 -37.97 9.82 9.28
CA ASN A 96 -38.82 10.52 8.31
C ASN A 96 -38.28 10.49 6.87
N ASN A 97 -37.41 9.53 6.55
CA ASN A 97 -36.91 9.39 5.18
C ASN A 97 -37.95 8.64 4.31
N SER A 98 -38.54 9.35 3.35
CA SER A 98 -39.52 8.80 2.41
C SER A 98 -39.12 9.10 0.97
N LEU A 99 -39.51 8.22 0.05
CA LEU A 99 -39.38 8.42 -1.39
C LEU A 99 -40.73 8.09 -2.03
N ASN A 100 -41.33 9.09 -2.68
CA ASN A 100 -42.54 8.94 -3.47
C ASN A 100 -42.24 9.35 -4.92
N ILE A 101 -42.54 8.48 -5.88
CA ILE A 101 -42.42 8.78 -7.31
C ILE A 101 -43.77 8.47 -7.95
N ASN A 102 -44.41 9.51 -8.53
CA ASN A 102 -45.71 9.41 -9.19
C ASN A 102 -46.81 8.78 -8.30
N GLY A 103 -46.83 9.10 -7.00
CA GLY A 103 -47.81 8.57 -6.05
C GLY A 103 -47.50 7.18 -5.51
N LYS A 104 -46.41 6.54 -5.93
CA LYS A 104 -45.96 5.26 -5.38
C LYS A 104 -44.88 5.49 -4.33
N ASP A 105 -45.10 4.92 -3.13
CA ASP A 105 -44.13 4.92 -2.05
C ASP A 105 -43.09 3.81 -2.22
N TYR A 106 -41.86 4.13 -1.82
CA TYR A 106 -40.71 3.25 -1.81
C TYR A 106 -40.14 3.14 -0.40
N PHE A 107 -39.62 1.97 -0.04
CA PHE A 107 -39.16 1.69 1.32
C PHE A 107 -37.63 1.80 1.45
N PRO A 108 -37.11 2.55 2.44
CA PRO A 108 -35.68 2.62 2.71
C PRO A 108 -35.08 1.23 2.99
N ARG A 109 -33.86 0.98 2.52
CA ARG A 109 -33.11 -0.30 2.62
C ARG A 109 -33.74 -1.48 1.88
N LYS A 110 -34.88 -1.28 1.20
CA LYS A 110 -35.50 -2.27 0.30
C LYS A 110 -35.42 -1.78 -1.14
N ASP A 111 -35.98 -0.60 -1.38
CA ASP A 111 -36.12 -0.06 -2.73
C ASP A 111 -35.14 1.10 -3.00
N PHE A 112 -34.66 1.76 -1.95
CA PHE A 112 -33.65 2.82 -2.08
C PHE A 112 -32.80 2.96 -0.82
N MET A 113 -31.62 3.57 -0.98
CA MET A 113 -30.75 3.98 0.12
C MET A 113 -30.30 5.43 -0.11
N PRO A 114 -30.62 6.36 0.79
CA PRO A 114 -30.22 7.75 0.64
C PRO A 114 -28.69 7.88 0.76
N PHE A 115 -28.13 8.80 -0.02
CA PHE A 115 -26.69 9.05 -0.02
C PHE A 115 -26.24 9.73 1.27
N ALA A 116 -24.98 9.47 1.65
CA ALA A 116 -24.33 9.97 2.85
C ALA A 116 -24.43 11.48 3.11
N PHE A 117 -24.58 12.28 2.04
CA PHE A 117 -24.51 13.73 2.07
C PHE A 117 -25.81 14.40 1.61
N SER A 118 -26.96 13.72 1.74
CA SER A 118 -28.24 14.23 1.23
C SER A 118 -28.96 15.22 2.17
N SER A 119 -28.27 15.89 3.10
CA SER A 119 -28.92 16.92 3.92
C SER A 119 -29.22 18.14 3.05
N GLY A 120 -30.50 18.51 2.95
CA GLY A 120 -30.88 19.84 2.50
C GLY A 120 -30.44 20.87 3.55
N SER A 121 -29.75 21.91 3.08
CA SER A 121 -29.65 23.20 3.77
C SER A 121 -31.02 23.77 4.12
#